data_AF-A0A953D0U6-F1
#
_entry.id   AF-A0A953D0U6-F1
#
_cell.length_a   1.000
_cell.length_b   1.000
_cell.length_c   1.000
_cell.angle_alpha   90.00
_cell.angle_beta   90.00
_cell.angle_gamma   90.00
#
_symmetry.space_group_name_H-M   'P 1'
#
loop_
_entity.id
_entity.type
_entity.pdbx_description
1 polymer ?
#
loop_
_entity_poly.entity_id
_entity_poly.type
_entity_poly.pdbx_seq_one_letter_code
_entity_poly.pdbx_strand_id
1 'polypeptide(L)' 'MRVTETRQEMEVVVLSKRPASIQVVLGSGVHSVKCELTPTRNGLAYAGSVMGREIVHERSREQVQADIERLNPGEYRR' A
#
# COMPACT_ATOMS: atom_id res chain seq x y z
N MET A 1 -0.86 -6.53 -7.72
CA MET A 1 0.24 -5.55 -7.60
C MET A 1 1.47 -6.20 -8.22
N ARG A 2 2.02 -5.65 -9.30
CA ARG A 2 3.17 -6.22 -10.02
C ARG A 2 4.33 -5.24 -9.91
N VAL A 3 5.48 -5.71 -9.44
CA VAL A 3 6.72 -4.92 -9.33
C VAL A 3 7.71 -5.52 -10.32
N THR A 4 8.23 -4.72 -11.26
CA THR A 4 9.17 -5.16 -12.30
C THR A 4 10.41 -4.27 -12.29
N GLU A 5 11.52 -4.83 -11.83
CA GLU A 5 12.88 -4.44 -12.30
C GLU A 5 13.84 -5.64 -12.34
N THR A 6 13.51 -6.70 -11.60
CA THR A 6 13.90 -8.08 -11.91
C THR A 6 12.60 -8.87 -12.08
N ARG A 7 12.50 -9.79 -13.04
CA ARG A 7 11.28 -10.60 -13.29
C ARG A 7 10.93 -11.58 -12.14
N GLN A 8 11.30 -11.27 -10.90
CA GLN A 8 10.80 -11.94 -9.70
C GLN A 8 9.49 -11.29 -9.30
N GLU A 9 8.39 -12.00 -9.50
CA GLU A 9 7.09 -11.63 -8.96
C GLU A 9 7.18 -11.70 -7.43
N MET A 10 7.25 -10.53 -6.80
CA MET A 10 7.32 -10.42 -5.34
C MET A 10 5.90 -10.33 -4.79
N GLU A 11 5.56 -11.23 -3.87
CA GLU A 11 4.25 -11.19 -3.20
C GLU A 11 4.14 -9.92 -2.36
N VAL A 12 3.07 -9.16 -2.57
CA VAL A 12 2.77 -7.96 -1.78
C VAL A 12 1.34 -8.04 -1.28
N VAL A 13 1.18 -8.02 0.03
CA VAL A 13 -0.11 -8.08 0.72
C VAL A 13 -0.35 -6.78 1.45
N VAL A 14 -1.54 -6.21 1.30
CA VAL A 14 -1.95 -5.02 2.06
C VAL A 14 -2.33 -5.45 3.48
N LEU A 15 -1.60 -4.96 4.46
CA LEU A 15 -1.84 -5.22 5.88
C LEU A 15 -2.86 -4.25 6.48
N SER A 16 -2.76 -2.97 6.13
CA SER A 16 -3.69 -1.93 6.60
C SER A 16 -3.83 -0.81 5.58
N LYS A 17 -5.02 -0.25 5.48
CA LYS A 17 -5.34 0.90 4.61
C LYS A 17 -5.82 2.06 5.46
N ARG A 18 -5.14 3.20 5.34
CA ARG A 18 -5.57 4.49 5.88
C ARG A 18 -5.38 5.57 4.83
N PRO A 19 -6.10 6.70 4.91
CA PRO A 19 -5.93 7.81 3.98
C PRO A 19 -4.57 8.53 4.12
N ALA A 20 -3.90 8.34 5.25
CA ALA A 20 -2.60 8.93 5.54
C ALA A 20 -1.44 8.00 5.13
N SER A 21 -1.65 6.68 5.19
CA SER A 21 -0.66 5.69 4.78
C SER A 21 -1.28 4.31 4.54
N ILE A 22 -0.64 3.53 3.69
CA ILE A 22 -0.98 2.12 3.44
C ILE A 22 0.19 1.28 3.92
N GLN A 23 -0.08 0.31 4.79
CA GLN A 23 0.93 -0.64 5.22
C GLN A 23 0.85 -1.90 4.38
N VAL A 24 1.98 -2.30 3.80
CA VAL A 24 2.11 -3.52 3.02
C VAL A 24 3.15 -4.45 3.63
N VAL A 25 3.00 -5.74 3.35
CA VAL A 25 3.95 -6.79 3.67
C VAL A 25 4.46 -7.34 2.35
N LEU A 26 5.78 -7.39 2.18
CA LEU A 26 6.42 -7.96 1.00
C LEU A 26 7.14 -9.27 1.34
N GLY A 27 7.01 -10.25 0.47
CA GLY A 27 7.56 -11.59 0.65
C GLY A 27 6.71 -12.46 1.58
N SER A 28 7.11 -13.72 1.71
CA SER A 28 6.36 -14.75 2.43
C SER A 28 7.16 -15.34 3.60
N GLY A 29 6.46 -15.79 4.63
CA GLY A 29 7.05 -16.42 5.81
C GLY A 29 7.87 -15.47 6.69
N VAL A 30 8.92 -16.01 7.32
CA VAL A 30 9.73 -15.31 8.34
C VAL A 30 10.61 -14.19 7.78
N HIS A 31 10.80 -14.13 6.46
CA HIS A 31 11.58 -13.10 5.77
C HIS A 31 10.70 -11.99 5.18
N SER A 32 9.44 -11.90 5.60
CA SER A 32 8.55 -10.84 5.15
C SER A 32 8.93 -9.49 5.77
N VAL A 33 8.80 -8.43 4.98
CA VAL A 33 9.16 -7.07 5.39
C VAL A 33 7.94 -6.17 5.32
N LYS A 34 7.70 -5.39 6.38
CA LYS A 34 6.68 -4.34 6.39
C LYS A 34 7.22 -3.08 5.75
N CYS A 35 6.42 -2.46 4.90
CA CYS A 35 6.71 -1.17 4.30
C CYS A 35 5.49 -0.26 4.44
N GLU A 36 5.72 1.00 4.77
CA GLU A 36 4.69 2.03 4.75
C GLU A 36 4.75 2.78 3.41
N LEU A 37 3.62 2.86 2.74
CA LEU A 37 3.43 3.67 1.55
C LEU A 37 2.71 4.96 1.95
N THR A 38 3.26 6.09 1.56
CA THR A 38 2.68 7.42 1.81
C THR A 38 2.09 7.99 0.53
N PRO A 39 1.02 8.80 0.59
CA PRO A 39 0.48 9.48 -0.58
C PRO A 39 1.59 10.24 -1.32
N THR A 40 1.63 10.08 -2.64
CA THR A 40 2.49 10.91 -3.49
C THR A 40 2.07 12.38 -3.37
N ARG A 41 2.97 13.31 -3.75
CA ARG A 41 2.69 14.75 -3.65
C ARG A 41 1.42 15.20 -4.38
N ASN A 42 1.04 14.49 -5.46
CA ASN A 42 -0.18 14.75 -6.22
C ASN A 42 -1.42 13.99 -5.70
N GLY A 43 -1.28 13.11 -4.69
CA GLY A 43 -2.37 12.35 -4.08
C GLY A 43 -2.97 11.24 -4.95
N LEU A 44 -2.37 10.95 -6.10
CA LEU A 44 -2.90 9.98 -7.08
C LEU A 44 -2.42 8.54 -6.84
N ALA A 45 -1.40 8.35 -6.02
CA ALA A 45 -0.87 7.04 -5.65
C ALA A 45 -0.29 7.07 -4.22
N TYR A 46 0.07 5.90 -3.71
CA TYR A 46 0.90 5.76 -2.51
C TYR A 46 2.22 5.13 -2.91
N ALA A 47 3.33 5.69 -2.45
CA ALA A 47 4.67 5.20 -2.76
C ALA A 47 5.48 4.99 -1.49
N GLY A 48 6.39 4.02 -1.54
CA GLY A 48 7.36 3.73 -0.49
C GLY A 48 8.52 2.92 -1.05
N SER A 49 9.61 2.82 -0.29
CA SER A 49 10.81 2.09 -0.71
C SER A 49 11.13 0.97 0.25
N VAL A 50 11.51 -0.19 -0.31
CA VAL A 50 11.92 -1.36 0.46
C VAL A 50 13.04 -2.08 -0.28
N MET A 51 14.12 -2.39 0.42
CA MET A 51 15.29 -3.07 -0.18
C MET A 51 15.81 -2.37 -1.45
N GLY A 52 15.77 -1.04 -1.49
CA GLY A 52 16.21 -0.25 -2.66
C GLY A 52 15.26 -0.27 -3.86
N ARG A 53 14.05 -0.83 -3.70
CA ARG A 53 13.01 -0.88 -4.73
C ARG A 53 11.86 0.04 -4.37
N GLU A 54 11.35 0.79 -5.34
CA GLU A 54 10.13 1.58 -5.18
C GLU A 54 8.89 0.69 -5.34
N ILE A 55 7.92 0.91 -4.46
CA ILE A 55 6.64 0.22 -4.43
C ILE A 55 5.57 1.30 -4.61
N VAL A 56 4.77 1.17 -5.67
CA VAL A 56 3.69 2.11 -5.98
C VAL A 56 2.35 1.39 -5.92
N HIS A 57 1.42 1.96 -5.17
CA HIS A 57 0.02 1.60 -5.15
C HIS A 57 -0.80 2.67 -5.86
N GLU A 58 -1.21 2.38 -7.09
CA GLU A 58 -1.90 3.30 -8.00
C GLU A 58 -3.39 3.47 -7.63
N ARG A 59 -3.62 4.05 -6.46
CA ARG A 59 -4.95 4.46 -6.00
C ARG A 59 -4.85 5.84 -5.39
N SER A 60 -5.78 6.72 -5.79
CA SER A 60 -5.84 8.04 -5.19
C SER A 60 -6.27 7.97 -3.74
N ARG A 61 -5.93 9.00 -2.98
CA ARG A 61 -6.35 9.10 -1.57
C ARG A 61 -7.87 9.00 -1.42
N GLU A 62 -8.63 9.62 -2.32
CA GLU A 62 -10.10 9.61 -2.31
C GLU A 62 -10.64 8.21 -2.61
N GLN A 63 -10.02 7.49 -3.54
CA GLN A 63 -10.40 6.10 -3.85
C GLN A 63 -10.11 5.16 -2.69
N VAL A 64 -9.01 5.38 -1.95
CA VAL A 64 -8.69 4.60 -0.75
C VAL A 64 -9.68 4.90 0.37
N GLN A 65 -10.03 6.18 0.58
CA GLN A 65 -11.06 6.59 1.53
C GLN A 65 -12.41 5.91 1.22
N ALA A 66 -12.86 5.99 -0.04
CA ALA A 66 -14.12 5.38 -0.45
C ALA A 66 -14.11 3.85 -0.32
N ASP A 67 -12.97 3.19 -0.56
CA ASP A 67 -12.83 1.74 -0.37
C ASP A 67 -12.92 1.36 1.11
N ILE A 68 -12.31 2.16 1.99
CA ILE A 68 -12.43 1.99 3.45
C ILE A 68 -13.88 2.17 3.90
N GLU A 69 -14.55 3.22 3.44
CA GLU A 69 -15.96 3.49 3.77
C GLU A 69 -16.89 2.37 3.29
N ARG A 70 -16.61 1.82 2.09
CA ARG A 70 -17.39 0.70 1.54
C ARG A 70 -17.17 -0.61 2.31
N LEU A 71 -15.94 -0.89 2.70
CA LEU A 71 -15.58 -2.13 3.40
C LEU A 71 -15.93 -2.09 4.88
N ASN A 72 -15.90 -0.89 5.49
CA ASN A 72 -16.17 -0.66 6.90
C ASN A 72 -16.93 0.66 7.09
N PRO A 73 -18.28 0.67 6.97
CA PRO A 73 -19.09 1.89 7.08
C PRO A 73 -19.15 2.55 8.49
N GLY A 74 -18.13 2.34 9.34
CA GLY A 74 -18.06 2.89 10.70
C GLY A 74 -16.66 3.12 11.28
N GLU A 75 -15.58 2.74 10.57
CA GLU A 75 -14.20 2.77 11.10
C GLU A 75 -13.60 4.19 11.23
N TYR A 76 -14.28 5.24 10.73
CA TYR A 76 -13.81 6.63 10.83
C TYR A 76 -14.65 7.52 11.77
N ARG A 77 -15.40 6.91 12.70
CA ARG A 77 -16.05 7.67 13.79
C ARG A 77 -15.24 7.52 15.08
N ARG A 78 -14.12 8.24 15.19
CA ARG A 78 -13.55 8.64 16.49
C ARG A 78 -12.61 9.82 16.36
#